data_AF-A0A0C3FF87-F1
#
_entry.id   AF-A0A0C3FF87-F1
#
_cell.length_a   1.000
_cell.length_b   1.000
_cell.length_c   1.000
_cell.angle_alpha   90.00
_cell.angle_beta   90.00
_cell.angle_gamma   90.00
#
_symmetry.space_group_name_H-M   'P 1'
#
loop_
_entity.id
_entity.type
_entity.pdbx_description
1 polymer ?
#
loop_
_entity_poly.entity_id
_entity_poly.type
_entity_poly.pdbx_seq_one_letter_code
_entity_poly.pdbx_strand_id
1 'polypeptide(L)'
;MDSYTNALYYLGNTKHSHPTALSNDSDLALFPIAWSGGHLARSDQSWPYTFLPGDRAWAKGVNGKWRRVQILDAGQLENRGNQFIFWYTASWMYDGVTFRKLFCPLEGNLKPDLPSIRTTLFEEGVRFQDTWWEDEAEERQERKSDACLIG
;
A
#
# COMPACT_ATOMS: atom_id res chain seq x y z
N MET A 1 11.38 30.31 -25.58
CA MET A 1 10.06 29.84 -25.13
C MET A 1 10.33 28.77 -24.11
N ASP A 2 10.24 29.18 -22.87
CA ASP A 2 11.27 28.89 -21.89
C ASP A 2 10.93 27.70 -21.01
N SER A 3 12.00 26.96 -20.74
CA SER A 3 12.14 25.84 -19.82
C SER A 3 11.87 26.26 -18.37
N TYR A 4 10.89 25.62 -17.72
CA TYR A 4 10.72 25.72 -16.27
C TYR A 4 11.33 24.51 -15.57
N THR A 5 12.59 24.70 -15.18
CA THR A 5 13.27 23.92 -14.15
C THR A 5 12.88 24.50 -12.80
N ASN A 6 12.17 23.74 -11.96
CA ASN A 6 11.98 24.08 -10.55
C ASN A 6 12.38 22.88 -9.69
N ALA A 7 13.65 22.87 -9.30
CA ALA A 7 14.16 22.13 -8.17
C ALA A 7 14.55 23.17 -7.12
N LEU A 8 13.89 23.18 -5.94
CA LEU A 8 14.35 23.92 -4.78
C LEU A 8 14.05 23.13 -3.49
N TYR A 9 15.13 22.62 -2.92
CA TYR A 9 15.54 22.51 -1.51
C TYR A 9 14.51 22.24 -0.40
N TYR A 10 14.69 21.10 0.29
CA TYR A 10 14.39 20.97 1.71
C TYR A 10 15.69 20.69 2.48
N LEU A 11 16.23 21.73 3.12
CA LEU A 11 17.14 21.61 4.25
C LEU A 11 16.58 22.49 5.36
N GLY A 12 16.12 21.85 6.43
CA GLY A 12 15.57 22.51 7.61
C GLY A 12 15.73 21.61 8.82
N ASN A 13 16.96 21.53 9.34
CA ASN A 13 17.25 21.00 10.66
C ASN A 13 16.85 22.05 11.70
N THR A 14 15.85 21.74 12.52
CA THR A 14 15.61 22.46 13.78
C THR A 14 15.44 21.46 14.92
N LYS A 15 16.47 21.41 15.77
CA LYS A 15 16.41 20.78 17.09
C LYS A 15 15.55 21.68 17.98
N HIS A 16 14.36 21.23 18.36
CA HIS A 16 13.59 21.83 19.45
C HIS A 16 13.15 20.74 20.44
N SER A 17 13.76 20.83 21.62
CA SER A 17 13.21 20.55 22.95
C SER A 17 11.81 19.94 23.03
N HIS A 18 11.74 18.79 23.71
CA HIS A 18 10.53 18.14 24.22
C HIS A 18 9.58 19.14 24.91
N PRO A 19 8.35 19.31 24.41
CA PRO A 19 7.25 19.81 25.21
C PRO A 19 6.66 18.65 26.02
N THR A 20 6.62 18.87 27.33
CA THR A 20 5.93 18.10 28.36
C THR A 20 4.52 17.72 27.94
N ALA A 21 4.18 16.45 28.17
CA ALA A 21 2.86 15.87 27.99
C ALA A 21 1.78 16.70 28.71
N LEU A 22 0.95 17.36 27.92
CA LEU A 22 -0.39 17.77 28.32
C LEU A 22 -1.37 16.95 27.49
N SER A 23 -2.02 16.04 28.21
CA SER A 23 -3.17 15.24 27.82
C SER A 23 -4.26 16.12 27.20
N ASN A 24 -4.26 16.20 25.88
CA ASN A 24 -5.41 16.65 25.10
C ASN A 24 -5.83 15.49 24.21
N ASP A 25 -6.95 14.84 24.57
CA ASP A 25 -7.73 13.86 23.78
C ASP A 25 -8.35 14.52 22.53
N SER A 26 -7.53 15.17 21.71
CA SER A 26 -7.93 15.79 20.46
C SER A 26 -6.80 15.69 19.43
N ASP A 27 -6.07 14.58 19.50
CA ASP A 27 -5.28 14.13 18.36
C ASP A 27 -6.29 13.61 17.34
N LEU A 28 -6.60 14.48 16.36
CA LEU A 28 -7.35 14.15 15.17
C LEU A 28 -6.53 13.13 14.37
N ALA A 29 -6.47 11.89 14.88
CA ALA A 29 -6.25 10.73 14.07
C ALA A 29 -7.22 10.89 12.91
N LEU A 30 -6.66 11.18 11.72
CA LEU A 30 -7.35 11.23 10.45
C LEU A 30 -8.05 9.88 10.34
N PHE A 31 -9.30 9.86 10.82
CA PHE A 31 -10.09 8.65 10.92
C PHE A 31 -10.06 8.03 9.53
N PRO A 32 -9.68 6.75 9.38
CA PRO A 32 -10.09 6.04 8.20
C PRO A 32 -11.61 6.23 8.18
N ILE A 33 -12.11 6.97 7.18
CA ILE A 33 -13.54 7.15 6.97
C ILE A 33 -14.11 5.75 7.14
N ALA A 34 -14.85 5.54 8.22
CA ALA A 34 -15.36 4.24 8.59
C ALA A 34 -16.37 3.88 7.51
N TRP A 35 -15.87 3.32 6.41
CA TRP A 35 -16.66 2.84 5.32
C TRP A 35 -17.50 1.72 5.92
N SER A 36 -18.78 2.01 6.09
CA SER A 36 -19.76 1.20 6.81
C SER A 36 -19.97 -0.13 6.11
N GLY A 37 -19.01 -1.05 6.21
CA GLY A 37 -19.15 -2.47 5.91
C GLY A 37 -19.78 -2.80 4.56
N GLY A 38 -19.66 -1.93 3.55
CA GLY A 38 -20.22 -2.17 2.23
C GLY A 38 -19.50 -3.36 1.60
N HIS A 39 -20.11 -4.53 1.68
CA HIS A 39 -19.67 -5.70 0.93
C HIS A 39 -19.58 -5.27 -0.54
N LEU A 40 -18.40 -5.40 -1.15
CA LEU A 40 -18.30 -5.15 -2.58
C LEU A 40 -19.21 -6.12 -3.31
N ALA A 41 -20.02 -5.61 -4.24
CA ALA A 41 -20.77 -6.50 -5.09
C ALA A 41 -19.83 -7.24 -6.08
N ARG A 42 -18.68 -6.62 -6.42
CA ARG A 42 -17.68 -7.11 -7.39
C ARG A 42 -16.28 -6.59 -7.09
N SER A 43 -15.26 -7.33 -7.50
CA SER A 43 -13.86 -6.96 -7.30
C SER A 43 -13.42 -5.73 -8.10
N ASP A 44 -14.05 -5.46 -9.25
CA ASP A 44 -13.74 -4.35 -10.14
C ASP A 44 -14.46 -3.04 -9.77
N GLN A 45 -15.35 -3.07 -8.78
CA GLN A 45 -16.05 -1.89 -8.30
C GLN A 45 -15.04 -0.88 -7.74
N SER A 46 -15.23 0.42 -7.95
CA SER A 46 -14.38 1.46 -7.36
C SER A 46 -14.32 1.38 -5.84
N TRP A 47 -13.15 1.64 -5.24
CA TRP A 47 -13.01 1.74 -3.78
C TRP A 47 -12.15 2.95 -3.39
N PRO A 48 -12.69 3.96 -2.69
CA PRO A 48 -11.90 5.10 -2.20
C PRO A 48 -11.12 4.73 -0.92
N TYR A 49 -10.23 3.75 -1.01
CA TYR A 49 -9.35 3.36 0.10
C TYR A 49 -8.04 4.15 0.00
N THR A 50 -7.52 4.58 1.14
CA THR A 50 -6.22 5.24 1.24
C THR A 50 -5.20 4.26 1.79
N PHE A 51 -4.07 4.13 1.11
CA PHE A 51 -2.98 3.23 1.49
C PHE A 51 -1.82 3.98 2.12
N LEU A 52 -1.05 3.29 2.94
CA LEU A 52 0.24 3.72 3.48
C LEU A 52 1.38 2.92 2.85
N PRO A 53 2.62 3.49 2.77
CA PRO A 53 3.79 2.73 2.36
C PRO A 53 3.99 1.49 3.24
N GLY A 54 4.22 0.34 2.59
CA GLY A 54 4.36 -0.96 3.25
C GLY A 54 3.07 -1.77 3.35
N ASP A 55 1.89 -1.16 3.12
CA ASP A 55 0.61 -1.87 3.14
C ASP A 55 0.58 -3.02 2.12
N ARG A 56 -0.15 -4.08 2.49
CA ARG A 56 -0.45 -5.19 1.60
C ARG A 56 -1.78 -4.95 0.89
N ALA A 57 -1.79 -5.20 -0.40
CA ALA A 57 -2.95 -4.97 -1.25
C ALA A 57 -3.09 -6.07 -2.31
N TRP A 58 -4.23 -6.06 -3.01
CA TRP A 58 -4.47 -6.82 -4.23
C TRP A 58 -4.55 -5.84 -5.40
N ALA A 59 -3.82 -6.11 -6.48
CA ALA A 59 -3.84 -5.30 -7.68
C ALA A 59 -4.18 -6.14 -8.91
N LYS A 60 -5.00 -5.57 -9.81
CA LYS A 60 -5.39 -6.19 -11.07
C LYS A 60 -4.44 -5.75 -12.18
N GLY A 61 -3.63 -6.68 -12.66
CA GLY A 61 -2.67 -6.41 -13.74
C GLY A 61 -3.35 -6.19 -15.10
N VAL A 62 -2.56 -5.78 -16.11
CA VAL A 62 -3.05 -5.60 -17.49
C VAL A 62 -3.62 -6.87 -18.10
N ASN A 63 -3.20 -8.04 -17.61
CA ASN A 63 -3.70 -9.34 -18.01
C ASN A 63 -5.00 -9.74 -17.30
N GLY A 64 -5.64 -8.82 -16.56
CA GLY A 64 -6.86 -9.06 -15.81
C GLY A 64 -6.69 -9.93 -14.56
N LYS A 65 -5.47 -10.41 -14.27
CA LYS A 65 -5.20 -11.26 -13.11
C LYS A 65 -4.92 -10.40 -11.87
N TRP A 66 -5.59 -10.76 -10.79
CA TRP A 66 -5.33 -10.23 -9.46
C TRP A 66 -4.06 -10.85 -8.89
N ARG A 67 -3.23 -10.01 -8.26
CA ARG A 67 -2.00 -10.40 -7.58
C ARG A 67 -1.87 -9.65 -6.28
N ARG A 68 -1.22 -10.24 -5.29
CA ARG A 68 -0.85 -9.51 -4.08
C ARG A 68 0.33 -8.59 -4.37
N VAL A 69 0.29 -7.42 -3.77
CA VAL A 69 1.30 -6.38 -3.96
C VAL A 69 1.62 -5.72 -2.63
N GLN A 70 2.79 -5.07 -2.57
CA GLN A 70 3.17 -4.17 -1.50
C GLN A 70 3.17 -2.73 -2.01
N ILE A 71 2.54 -1.84 -1.28
CA ILE A 71 2.50 -0.40 -1.58
C ILE A 71 3.86 0.23 -1.24
N LEU A 72 4.41 1.03 -2.15
CA LEU A 72 5.74 1.63 -2.00
C LEU A 72 5.71 3.10 -1.56
N ASP A 73 4.62 3.81 -1.79
CA ASP A 73 4.50 5.24 -1.54
C ASP A 73 3.15 5.60 -0.88
N ALA A 74 3.02 6.87 -0.47
CA ALA A 74 1.80 7.39 0.16
C ALA A 74 0.74 7.85 -0.85
N GLY A 75 0.92 7.53 -2.14
CA GLY A 75 0.08 7.98 -3.23
C GLY A 75 0.45 9.36 -3.78
N GLN A 76 0.32 9.49 -5.10
CA GLN A 76 0.39 10.75 -5.83
C GLN A 76 -1.03 11.25 -6.12
N LEU A 77 -1.31 12.49 -5.72
CA LEU A 77 -2.56 13.16 -6.02
C LEU A 77 -2.57 13.68 -7.47
N GLU A 78 -3.53 13.24 -8.27
CA GLU A 78 -3.81 13.75 -9.61
C GLU A 78 -5.17 14.47 -9.62
N ASN A 79 -5.23 15.64 -10.25
CA ASN A 79 -6.49 16.33 -10.51
C ASN A 79 -7.02 15.93 -11.89
N ARG A 80 -8.17 15.24 -11.94
CA ARG A 80 -8.90 14.92 -13.16
C ARG A 80 -10.22 15.69 -13.23
N GLY A 81 -10.13 16.97 -13.59
CA GLY A 81 -11.28 17.86 -13.75
C GLY A 81 -11.92 18.23 -12.40
N ASN A 82 -13.03 17.57 -12.07
CA ASN A 82 -13.79 17.85 -10.84
C ASN A 82 -13.50 16.85 -9.70
N GLN A 83 -12.51 15.98 -9.86
CA GLN A 83 -12.19 14.96 -8.87
C GLN A 83 -10.69 14.83 -8.65
N PHE A 84 -10.30 14.72 -7.38
CA PHE A 84 -8.95 14.35 -6.97
C PHE A 84 -8.85 12.83 -6.83
N ILE A 85 -7.81 12.25 -7.43
CA ILE A 85 -7.58 10.81 -7.49
C ILE A 85 -6.18 10.51 -6.96
N PHE A 86 -6.04 9.46 -6.15
CA PHE A 86 -4.76 8.98 -5.67
C PHE A 86 -4.25 7.81 -6.53
N TRP A 87 -3.01 7.93 -6.99
CA TRP A 87 -2.26 6.89 -7.68
C TRP A 87 -1.17 6.34 -6.77
N TYR A 88 -1.13 5.04 -6.54
CA TYR A 88 -0.15 4.40 -5.67
C TYR A 88 0.82 3.57 -6.49
N THR A 89 2.13 3.65 -6.21
CA THR A 89 3.08 2.67 -6.75
C THR A 89 3.01 1.41 -5.92
N ALA A 90 2.76 0.27 -6.57
CA ALA A 90 2.79 -1.03 -5.93
C ALA A 90 3.84 -1.94 -6.59
N SER A 91 4.41 -2.83 -5.80
CA SER A 91 5.37 -3.83 -6.26
C SER A 91 4.90 -5.26 -6.00
N TRP A 92 5.29 -6.17 -6.88
CA TRP A 92 5.14 -7.61 -6.69
C TRP A 92 6.32 -8.31 -7.32
N MET A 93 6.57 -9.55 -6.93
CA MET A 93 7.59 -10.37 -7.55
C MET A 93 6.94 -11.50 -8.35
N TYR A 94 7.55 -11.84 -9.48
CA TYR A 94 7.16 -12.97 -10.29
C TYR A 94 8.40 -13.57 -10.92
N ASP A 95 8.68 -14.85 -10.65
CA ASP A 95 9.84 -15.57 -11.16
C ASP A 95 11.18 -14.87 -10.82
N GLY A 96 11.35 -14.47 -9.55
CA GLY A 96 12.54 -13.76 -9.07
C GLY A 96 12.68 -12.30 -9.56
N VAL A 97 11.79 -11.82 -10.42
CA VAL A 97 11.82 -10.45 -10.96
C VAL A 97 10.82 -9.57 -10.22
N THR A 98 11.29 -8.44 -9.69
CA THR A 98 10.43 -7.42 -9.08
C THR A 98 9.81 -6.52 -10.14
N PHE A 99 8.49 -6.47 -10.18
CA PHE A 99 7.72 -5.57 -11.02
C PHE A 99 7.17 -4.42 -10.18
N ARG A 100 6.98 -3.26 -10.81
CA ARG A 100 6.37 -2.07 -10.22
C ARG A 100 5.37 -1.46 -11.19
N LYS A 101 4.26 -0.96 -10.68
CA LYS A 101 3.26 -0.26 -11.48
C LYS A 101 2.41 0.69 -10.62
N LEU A 102 1.90 1.75 -11.25
CA LEU A 102 0.92 2.65 -10.68
C LEU A 102 -0.51 2.07 -10.76
N PHE A 103 -1.25 2.19 -9.66
CA PHE A 103 -2.63 1.73 -9.56
C PHE A 103 -3.52 2.78 -8.90
N CYS A 104 -4.81 2.73 -9.18
CA CYS A 104 -5.80 3.66 -8.70
C CYS A 104 -6.97 2.90 -8.06
N PRO A 105 -7.19 3.03 -6.73
CA PRO A 105 -8.29 2.36 -6.03
C PRO A 105 -9.67 2.71 -6.60
N LEU A 106 -9.83 3.95 -7.06
CA LEU A 106 -11.06 4.43 -7.69
C LEU A 106 -11.32 3.79 -9.06
N GLU A 107 -10.30 3.27 -9.74
CA GLU A 107 -10.48 2.48 -10.98
C GLU A 107 -10.81 1.00 -10.68
N GLY A 108 -10.91 0.62 -9.41
CA GLY A 108 -11.22 -0.76 -9.01
C GLY A 108 -10.09 -1.75 -9.28
N ASN A 109 -8.90 -1.27 -9.63
CA ASN A 109 -7.72 -2.10 -9.92
C ASN A 109 -6.75 -2.27 -8.74
N LEU A 110 -7.07 -1.68 -7.58
CA LEU A 110 -6.34 -1.82 -6.33
C LEU A 110 -7.31 -1.97 -5.15
N LYS A 111 -7.07 -2.96 -4.28
CA LYS A 111 -7.90 -3.28 -3.12
C LYS A 111 -7.06 -3.55 -1.89
N PRO A 112 -7.52 -3.19 -0.68
CA PRO A 112 -6.82 -3.54 0.54
C PRO A 112 -6.84 -5.06 0.76
N ASP A 113 -5.82 -5.58 1.41
CA ASP A 113 -5.72 -7.00 1.73
C ASP A 113 -6.56 -7.38 2.96
N LEU A 114 -7.89 -7.25 2.82
CA LEU A 114 -8.87 -7.55 3.85
C LEU A 114 -9.49 -8.94 3.66
N PRO A 115 -9.94 -9.61 4.74
CA PRO A 115 -10.63 -10.91 4.62
C PRO A 115 -11.83 -10.88 3.67
N SER A 116 -12.67 -9.84 3.72
CA SER A 116 -13.83 -9.69 2.83
C SER A 116 -13.43 -9.59 1.36
N ILE A 117 -12.37 -8.83 1.05
CA ILE A 117 -11.81 -8.73 -0.30
C ILE A 117 -11.32 -10.09 -0.79
N ARG A 118 -10.59 -10.84 0.05
CA ARG A 118 -10.11 -12.17 -0.31
C ARG A 118 -11.28 -13.10 -0.63
N THR A 119 -12.35 -13.08 0.17
CA THR A 119 -13.56 -13.86 -0.11
C THR A 119 -14.15 -13.48 -1.48
N THR A 120 -14.37 -12.19 -1.75
CA THR A 120 -14.89 -11.73 -3.04
C THR A 120 -14.00 -12.15 -4.22
N LEU A 121 -12.68 -11.99 -4.09
CA LEU A 121 -11.74 -12.41 -5.14
C LEU A 121 -11.77 -13.92 -5.36
N PHE A 122 -11.86 -14.71 -4.29
CA PHE A 122 -11.93 -16.16 -4.37
C PHE A 122 -13.22 -16.63 -5.07
N GLU A 123 -14.36 -16.02 -4.74
CA GLU A 123 -15.66 -16.28 -5.40
C GLU A 123 -15.61 -15.97 -6.89
N GLU A 124 -14.84 -14.96 -7.30
CA GLU A 124 -14.60 -14.63 -8.71
C GLU A 124 -13.55 -15.52 -9.40
N GLY A 125 -13.08 -16.58 -8.73
CA GLY A 125 -12.15 -17.56 -9.29
C GLY A 125 -10.69 -17.12 -9.26
N VAL A 126 -10.34 -16.05 -8.54
CA VAL A 126 -8.94 -15.71 -8.28
C VAL A 126 -8.32 -16.81 -7.42
N ARG A 127 -7.19 -17.35 -7.87
CA ARG A 127 -6.41 -18.31 -7.12
C ARG A 127 -5.19 -17.59 -6.54
N PHE A 128 -5.06 -17.64 -5.23
CA PHE A 128 -3.93 -17.07 -4.53
C PHE A 128 -2.73 -18.00 -4.72
N GLN A 129 -1.75 -17.54 -5.49
CA GLN A 129 -0.50 -18.30 -5.75
C GLN A 129 0.57 -18.01 -4.70
N ASP A 130 0.25 -17.27 -3.64
CA ASP A 130 1.24 -16.74 -2.72
C ASP A 130 1.63 -17.76 -1.65
N THR A 131 2.75 -18.45 -1.87
CA THR A 131 3.63 -18.99 -0.80
C THR A 131 4.56 -17.93 -0.21
N TRP A 132 4.33 -16.66 -0.55
CA TRP A 132 5.19 -15.48 -0.38
C TRP A 132 5.52 -15.02 1.06
N TRP A 133 5.43 -15.88 2.07
CA TRP A 133 5.85 -15.54 3.45
C TRP A 133 6.62 -16.64 4.16
N GLU A 134 6.67 -17.86 3.62
CA GLU A 134 7.39 -18.94 4.27
C GLU A 134 8.91 -18.77 4.07
N ASP A 135 9.35 -18.26 2.92
CA ASP A 135 10.78 -18.06 2.62
C ASP A 135 11.43 -16.92 3.46
N GLU A 136 10.73 -15.81 3.74
CA GLU A 136 11.26 -14.76 4.63
C GLU A 136 11.22 -15.15 6.12
N ALA A 137 10.30 -16.05 6.50
CA ALA A 137 10.27 -16.60 7.85
C ALA A 137 11.46 -17.53 8.08
N GLU A 138 11.85 -18.30 7.05
CA GLU A 138 12.98 -19.22 7.10
C GLU A 138 14.33 -18.46 7.11
N GLU A 139 14.51 -17.43 6.28
CA GLU A 139 15.75 -16.63 6.28
C GLU A 139 15.95 -15.82 7.58
N ARG A 140 14.87 -15.37 8.23
CA ARG A 140 14.95 -14.77 9.58
C ARG A 140 15.28 -15.78 10.67
N GLN A 141 14.98 -17.06 10.47
CA GLN A 141 15.26 -18.10 11.43
C GLN A 141 16.74 -18.52 11.37
N GLU A 142 17.35 -18.57 10.18
CA GLU A 142 18.80 -18.84 10.02
C GLU A 142 19.69 -17.73 10.60
N ARG A 143 19.33 -16.45 10.40
CA ARG A 143 20.10 -15.34 11.02
C ARG A 143 20.05 -15.35 12.56
N LYS A 144 19.04 -15.99 13.16
CA LYS A 144 18.95 -16.15 14.62
C LYS A 144 19.84 -17.29 15.14
N SER A 145 20.08 -18.34 14.36
CA SER A 145 20.96 -19.43 14.77
C SER A 145 22.44 -19.04 14.73
N ASP A 146 22.86 -18.26 13.74
CA ASP A 146 24.28 -17.87 13.60
C ASP A 146 24.72 -16.84 14.65
N ALA A 147 23.81 -15.97 15.09
CA ALA A 147 24.09 -15.00 16.17
C ALA A 147 24.23 -15.68 17.55
N CYS A 148 23.82 -16.93 17.71
CA CYS A 148 23.83 -17.65 18.99
C CYS A 148 25.11 -18.46 19.24
N LEU A 149 25.98 -18.66 18.23
CA LEU A 149 27.18 -19.51 18.33
C LEU A 149 28.46 -18.76 18.73
N ILE A 150 28.38 -17.48 19.10
CA ILE A 150 29.53 -16.64 19.50
C ILE A 150 29.46 -16.27 21.01
N GLY A 151 28.73 -17.04 21.81
CA GLY A 151 28.60 -16.88 23.27
C GLY A 151 29.37 -17.93 24.05
#